data_AF-A0A2E2ENJ4-F1
#
_entry.id   AF-A0A2E2ENJ4-F1
#
_cell.length_a   1.000
_cell.length_b   1.000
_cell.length_c   1.000
_cell.angle_alpha   90.00
_cell.angle_beta   90.00
_cell.angle_gamma   90.00
#
_symmetry.space_group_name_H-M   'P 1'
#
loop_
_entity.id
_entity.type
_entity.pdbx_description
1 polymer ?
#
loop_
_entity_poly.entity_id
_entity_poly.type
_entity_poly.pdbx_seq_one_letter_code
_entity_poly.pdbx_strand_id
1 'polypeptide(L)'
;MNNKFLPLLSFLLLIVLSSCSDSSSDEFDDANPDAVARYIETIAIVSAQDSEEDINITVNYDANDRVSSITNGTDTSLFVYNNGDLSNVSGGGDNLSIEELYQSPYDAFETGVVNQYDNNGNPVNITFYEMEYDFNTDDYIQVEYTAEVSYDSEPNPYFYTLEAAGIIDVLDQVDLNVTFNTSSPEIIQARALFPLNNISSITYRDDEGVLLYEINADYVYNDVDYPTSGTVTATAYEDDFNGGVNTYTSIYSATYTYRD
;
A
#
# COMPACT_ATOMS: atom_id res chain seq x y z
N MET A 1 0.51 -66.88 29.85
CA MET A 1 -0.78 -66.39 29.32
C MET A 1 -0.68 -64.88 29.26
N ASN A 2 -0.39 -64.30 28.10
CA ASN A 2 -1.38 -63.75 27.15
C ASN A 2 -2.29 -62.68 27.75
N ASN A 3 -1.97 -61.43 27.40
CA ASN A 3 -2.80 -60.49 26.65
C ASN A 3 -3.86 -59.60 27.34
N LYS A 4 -3.63 -58.28 27.07
CA LYS A 4 -4.58 -57.23 26.65
C LYS A 4 -5.38 -56.50 27.74
N PHE A 5 -5.19 -55.18 27.85
CA PHE A 5 -6.05 -54.14 27.26
C PHE A 5 -5.64 -52.73 27.78
N LEU A 6 -5.36 -51.81 26.84
CA LEU A 6 -5.34 -50.34 26.98
C LEU A 6 -6.80 -49.81 26.91
N PRO A 7 -7.15 -48.51 26.99
CA PRO A 7 -6.65 -47.31 27.71
C PRO A 7 -7.76 -46.64 28.59
N LEU A 8 -7.44 -45.62 29.39
CA LEU A 8 -8.43 -44.59 29.76
C LEU A 8 -7.80 -43.19 29.83
N LEU A 9 -8.25 -42.33 28.92
CA LEU A 9 -8.40 -40.87 29.05
C LEU A 9 -7.15 -40.03 29.34
N SER A 10 -6.35 -39.76 28.30
CA SER A 10 -5.70 -38.46 28.16
C SER A 10 -6.53 -37.62 27.21
N PHE A 11 -7.33 -36.72 27.79
CA PHE A 11 -7.98 -35.62 27.09
C PHE A 11 -6.88 -34.55 26.88
N LEU A 12 -6.00 -34.78 25.91
CA LEU A 12 -5.07 -33.77 25.45
C LEU A 12 -5.84 -32.90 24.46
N LEU A 13 -6.04 -31.63 24.84
CA LEU A 13 -6.55 -30.58 23.98
C LEU A 13 -5.85 -30.66 22.62
N LEU A 14 -6.59 -31.06 21.59
CA LEU A 14 -6.33 -30.53 20.26
C LEU A 14 -6.77 -29.06 20.32
N ILE A 15 -5.82 -28.18 20.62
CA ILE A 15 -5.88 -26.84 20.05
C ILE A 15 -5.65 -27.08 18.57
N VAL A 16 -6.75 -27.07 17.83
CA VAL A 16 -6.74 -26.91 16.39
C VAL A 16 -6.02 -25.57 16.17
N LEU A 17 -4.76 -25.63 15.77
CA LEU A 17 -4.16 -24.50 15.06
C LEU A 17 -4.91 -24.44 13.74
N SER A 18 -6.04 -23.73 13.74
CA SER A 18 -6.65 -23.21 12.53
C SER A 18 -5.68 -22.18 11.98
N SER A 19 -4.69 -22.63 11.21
CA SER A 19 -4.07 -21.77 10.22
C SER A 19 -5.10 -21.67 9.09
N CYS A 20 -6.10 -20.80 9.27
CA CYS A 20 -6.62 -20.10 8.12
C CYS A 20 -5.46 -19.22 7.64
N SER A 21 -5.21 -19.22 6.34
CA SER A 21 -4.67 -18.03 5.72
C SER A 21 -5.74 -16.96 5.93
N ASP A 22 -5.41 -15.93 6.70
CA ASP A 22 -6.32 -14.82 6.91
C ASP A 22 -6.49 -14.07 5.58
N SER A 23 -7.68 -13.55 5.30
CA SER A 23 -7.91 -12.71 4.10
C SER A 23 -7.35 -11.30 4.33
N SER A 24 -7.18 -10.49 3.29
CA SER A 24 -6.79 -9.07 3.45
C SER A 24 -7.86 -8.30 4.23
N SER A 25 -9.12 -8.70 4.11
CA SER A 25 -10.20 -8.19 4.96
C SER A 25 -10.02 -8.57 6.44
N ASP A 26 -9.74 -9.84 6.73
CA ASP A 26 -9.52 -10.29 8.11
C ASP A 26 -8.27 -9.63 8.73
N GLU A 27 -7.18 -9.52 7.96
CA GLU A 27 -5.95 -8.85 8.37
C GLU A 27 -6.19 -7.36 8.70
N PHE A 28 -6.98 -6.66 7.87
CA PHE A 28 -7.32 -5.25 8.11
C PHE A 28 -8.19 -5.09 9.37
N ASP A 29 -9.23 -5.92 9.54
CA ASP A 29 -10.12 -5.87 10.69
C ASP A 29 -9.38 -6.22 11.99
N ASP A 30 -8.43 -7.17 11.95
CA ASP A 30 -7.60 -7.52 13.10
C ASP A 30 -6.63 -6.39 13.49
N ALA A 31 -6.06 -5.70 12.49
CA ALA A 31 -5.20 -4.54 12.71
C ALA A 31 -5.99 -3.30 13.16
N ASN A 32 -7.25 -3.16 12.74
CA ASN A 32 -8.09 -1.98 12.93
C ASN A 32 -9.51 -2.33 13.42
N PRO A 33 -9.66 -2.92 14.62
CA PRO A 33 -10.93 -3.51 15.07
C PRO A 33 -12.08 -2.52 15.28
N ASP A 34 -11.77 -1.22 15.40
CA ASP A 34 -12.73 -0.15 15.60
C ASP A 34 -12.94 0.71 14.32
N ALA A 35 -12.36 0.31 13.18
CA ALA A 35 -12.51 1.04 11.92
C ALA A 35 -13.97 1.08 11.46
N VAL A 36 -14.38 2.23 10.93
CA VAL A 36 -15.74 2.46 10.41
C VAL A 36 -15.65 2.77 8.92
N ALA A 37 -16.48 2.13 8.11
CA ALA A 37 -16.50 2.35 6.67
C ALA A 37 -16.66 3.83 6.29
N ARG A 38 -15.64 4.38 5.62
CA ARG A 38 -15.66 5.68 4.95
C ARG A 38 -15.12 5.55 3.54
N TYR A 39 -15.81 6.20 2.61
CA TYR A 39 -15.54 6.13 1.18
C TYR A 39 -15.01 7.47 0.71
N ILE A 40 -13.81 7.49 0.13
CA ILE A 40 -13.18 8.71 -0.38
C ILE A 40 -14.02 9.22 -1.55
N GLU A 41 -14.28 10.52 -1.57
CA GLU A 41 -14.91 11.21 -2.69
C GLU A 41 -13.86 12.02 -3.46
N THR A 42 -13.04 12.81 -2.75
CA THR A 42 -11.94 13.56 -3.36
C THR A 42 -10.69 13.57 -2.50
N ILE A 43 -9.54 13.66 -3.17
CA ILE A 43 -8.24 13.98 -2.57
C ILE A 43 -7.64 15.11 -3.39
N ALA A 44 -7.38 16.25 -2.74
CA ALA A 44 -6.68 17.36 -3.36
C ALA A 44 -5.27 17.43 -2.77
N ILE A 45 -4.26 17.26 -3.63
CA ILE A 45 -2.85 17.42 -3.33
C ILE A 45 -2.40 18.74 -3.94
N VAL A 46 -1.87 19.64 -3.11
CA VAL A 46 -1.43 20.96 -3.54
C VAL A 46 0.03 21.14 -3.18
N SER A 47 0.87 21.43 -4.17
CA SER A 47 2.31 21.69 -3.98
C SER A 47 2.52 23.11 -3.46
N ALA A 48 3.39 23.25 -2.46
CA ALA A 48 3.80 24.56 -1.96
C ALA A 48 4.79 25.25 -2.92
N GLN A 49 5.39 24.49 -3.84
CA GLN A 49 6.46 24.94 -4.73
C GLN A 49 5.95 25.22 -6.15
N ASP A 50 5.12 24.34 -6.70
CA ASP A 50 4.68 24.43 -8.10
C ASP A 50 3.24 23.93 -8.29
N SER A 51 2.32 24.83 -8.65
CA SER A 51 0.92 24.49 -8.92
C SER A 51 0.70 23.56 -10.12
N GLU A 52 1.72 23.36 -10.98
CA GLU A 52 1.65 22.34 -12.05
C GLU A 52 1.72 20.92 -11.49
N GLU A 53 2.19 20.75 -10.25
CA GLU A 53 2.19 19.48 -9.50
C GLU A 53 0.89 19.25 -8.69
N ASP A 54 -0.08 20.18 -8.77
CA ASP A 54 -1.35 20.01 -8.07
C ASP A 54 -2.15 18.86 -8.71
N ILE A 55 -2.58 17.91 -7.87
CA ILE A 55 -3.35 16.73 -8.30
C ILE A 55 -4.69 16.76 -7.60
N ASN A 56 -5.77 16.47 -8.34
CA ASN A 56 -7.10 16.30 -7.76
C ASN A 56 -7.68 14.95 -8.16
N ILE A 57 -7.65 14.02 -7.22
CA ILE A 57 -8.21 12.69 -7.36
C ILE A 57 -9.70 12.74 -7.02
N THR A 58 -10.54 12.20 -7.91
CA THR A 58 -11.99 12.09 -7.73
C THR A 58 -12.42 10.65 -7.91
N VAL A 59 -13.14 10.12 -6.92
CA VAL A 59 -13.69 8.76 -6.93
C VAL A 59 -15.19 8.84 -7.18
N ASN A 60 -15.66 8.16 -8.21
CA ASN A 60 -17.07 8.16 -8.62
C ASN A 60 -17.70 6.80 -8.33
N TYR A 61 -18.91 6.80 -7.77
CA TYR A 61 -19.63 5.58 -7.40
C TYR A 61 -20.84 5.35 -8.32
N ASP A 62 -21.17 4.09 -8.58
CA ASP A 62 -22.38 3.69 -9.30
C ASP A 62 -23.61 3.65 -8.38
N ALA A 63 -24.77 3.31 -8.96
CA ALA A 63 -26.04 3.25 -8.22
C ALA A 63 -26.13 2.10 -7.18
N ASN A 64 -25.14 1.21 -7.15
CA ASN A 64 -25.01 0.13 -6.16
C ASN A 64 -23.88 0.41 -5.15
N ASP A 65 -23.43 1.67 -5.04
CA ASP A 65 -22.37 2.10 -4.13
C ASP A 65 -20.98 1.51 -4.41
N ARG A 66 -20.74 1.00 -5.62
CA ARG A 66 -19.42 0.51 -6.05
C ARG A 66 -18.64 1.60 -6.76
N VAL A 67 -17.32 1.58 -6.67
CA VAL A 67 -16.47 2.52 -7.43
C VAL A 67 -16.65 2.25 -8.92
N SER A 68 -17.06 3.25 -9.69
CA SER A 68 -17.21 3.17 -11.15
C SER A 68 -16.01 3.72 -11.89
N SER A 69 -15.36 4.75 -11.33
CA SER A 69 -14.14 5.33 -11.87
C SER A 69 -13.35 6.11 -10.83
N ILE A 70 -12.05 6.24 -11.09
CA ILE A 70 -11.14 7.11 -10.35
C ILE A 70 -10.40 7.95 -11.40
N THR A 71 -10.28 9.26 -11.18
CA THR A 71 -9.56 10.16 -12.08
C THR A 71 -8.72 11.17 -11.30
N ASN A 72 -7.51 11.44 -11.75
CA ASN A 72 -6.65 12.52 -11.24
C ASN A 72 -6.80 13.84 -12.04
N GLY A 73 -7.80 13.91 -12.94
CA GLY A 73 -8.02 15.03 -13.86
C GLY A 73 -7.35 14.91 -15.22
N THR A 74 -6.30 14.09 -15.32
CA THR A 74 -5.59 13.79 -16.58
C THR A 74 -5.96 12.39 -17.08
N ASP A 75 -5.79 11.41 -16.22
CA ASP A 75 -6.05 10.00 -16.48
C ASP A 75 -7.32 9.53 -15.74
N THR A 76 -7.84 8.37 -16.15
CA THR A 76 -9.07 7.81 -15.57
C THR A 76 -9.03 6.30 -15.63
N SER A 77 -9.11 5.68 -14.46
CA SER A 77 -9.33 4.24 -14.28
C SER A 77 -10.85 3.98 -14.24
N LEU A 78 -11.32 3.00 -15.00
CA LEU A 78 -12.72 2.61 -15.14
C LEU A 78 -12.91 1.18 -14.65
N PHE A 79 -13.79 0.99 -13.67
CA PHE A 79 -14.05 -0.28 -13.02
C PHE A 79 -15.25 -0.97 -13.65
N VAL A 80 -15.06 -2.20 -14.14
CA VAL A 80 -16.08 -2.96 -14.86
C VAL A 80 -16.45 -4.20 -14.08
N TYR A 81 -17.73 -4.34 -13.78
CA TYR A 81 -18.26 -5.43 -12.97
C TYR A 81 -19.06 -6.44 -13.80
N ASN A 82 -18.93 -7.72 -13.46
CA ASN A 82 -19.73 -8.80 -14.02
C ASN A 82 -20.34 -9.65 -12.89
N ASN A 83 -21.67 -9.80 -12.89
CA ASN A 83 -22.44 -10.50 -11.84
C ASN A 83 -22.24 -9.97 -10.41
N GLY A 84 -21.71 -8.75 -10.24
CA GLY A 84 -21.43 -8.17 -8.93
C GLY A 84 -19.94 -7.92 -8.72
N ASP A 85 -19.11 -8.82 -9.24
CA ASP A 85 -17.68 -8.88 -8.97
C ASP A 85 -16.87 -8.01 -9.94
N LEU A 86 -15.75 -7.47 -9.48
CA LEU A 86 -14.81 -6.75 -10.33
C LEU A 86 -14.27 -7.73 -11.39
N SER A 87 -14.48 -7.38 -12.66
CA SER A 87 -14.11 -8.23 -13.79
C SER A 87 -12.95 -7.67 -14.61
N ASN A 88 -12.80 -6.34 -14.63
CA ASN A 88 -11.71 -5.66 -15.32
C ASN A 88 -11.56 -4.22 -14.81
N VAL A 89 -10.33 -3.72 -14.82
CA VAL A 89 -10.04 -2.28 -14.76
C VAL A 89 -9.53 -1.87 -16.13
N SER A 90 -10.04 -0.76 -16.66
CA SER A 90 -9.69 -0.22 -17.97
C SER A 90 -9.43 1.27 -17.89
N GLY A 91 -9.00 1.88 -18.98
CA GLY A 91 -8.58 3.28 -18.97
C GLY A 91 -7.08 3.39 -18.74
N GLY A 92 -6.65 4.53 -18.20
CA GLY A 92 -5.23 4.80 -17.95
C GLY A 92 -5.02 5.36 -16.55
N GLY A 93 -3.79 5.21 -16.07
CA GLY A 93 -3.32 5.73 -14.79
C GLY A 93 -3.65 4.85 -13.59
N ASP A 94 -2.73 4.85 -12.63
CA ASP A 94 -2.87 4.26 -11.29
C ASP A 94 -3.20 5.38 -10.30
N ASN A 95 -4.40 5.96 -10.47
CA ASN A 95 -4.83 7.23 -9.87
C ASN A 95 -5.05 7.21 -8.32
N LEU A 96 -4.55 6.18 -7.64
CA LEU A 96 -4.54 5.97 -6.19
C LEU A 96 -3.29 5.17 -5.75
N SER A 97 -2.23 5.11 -6.56
CA SER A 97 -0.99 4.44 -6.15
C SER A 97 -0.36 5.17 -4.97
N ILE A 98 0.39 4.43 -4.15
CA ILE A 98 1.14 5.03 -3.03
C ILE A 98 2.15 6.04 -3.60
N GLU A 99 2.70 5.74 -4.77
CA GLU A 99 3.64 6.59 -5.49
C GLU A 99 3.02 7.95 -5.83
N GLU A 100 1.81 7.99 -6.39
CA GLU A 100 1.11 9.25 -6.67
C GLU A 100 0.70 9.99 -5.38
N LEU A 101 0.18 9.26 -4.40
CA LEU A 101 -0.35 9.85 -3.17
C LEU A 101 0.73 10.47 -2.27
N TYR A 102 1.91 9.87 -2.24
CA TYR A 102 3.03 10.29 -1.40
C TYR A 102 4.15 10.99 -2.19
N GLN A 103 3.98 11.16 -3.50
CA GLN A 103 5.00 11.70 -4.41
C GLN A 103 6.32 10.93 -4.30
N SER A 104 6.22 9.60 -4.26
CA SER A 104 7.37 8.71 -4.21
C SER A 104 8.14 8.75 -5.52
N PRO A 105 9.47 8.87 -5.50
CA PRO A 105 10.28 8.79 -6.70
C PRO A 105 10.55 7.34 -7.17
N TYR A 106 10.11 6.33 -6.42
CA TYR A 106 10.38 4.92 -6.69
C TYR A 106 9.12 4.05 -6.57
N ASP A 107 9.03 3.00 -7.39
CA ASP A 107 7.88 2.08 -7.50
C ASP A 107 7.98 0.90 -6.52
N ALA A 108 8.38 1.18 -5.28
CA ALA A 108 8.62 0.16 -4.26
C ALA A 108 7.35 -0.61 -3.87
N PHE A 109 6.17 0.04 -3.91
CA PHE A 109 4.90 -0.60 -3.59
C PHE A 109 4.24 -1.27 -4.80
N GLU A 110 4.84 -1.15 -5.99
CA GLU A 110 4.42 -1.88 -7.18
C GLU A 110 5.31 -3.11 -7.43
N THR A 111 6.63 -2.95 -7.32
CA THR A 111 7.60 -3.96 -7.77
C THR A 111 8.44 -4.58 -6.65
N GLY A 112 8.30 -4.08 -5.43
CA GLY A 112 9.13 -4.48 -4.29
C GLY A 112 8.82 -5.88 -3.74
N VAL A 113 9.75 -6.38 -2.94
CA VAL A 113 9.64 -7.61 -2.18
C VAL A 113 9.73 -7.27 -0.70
N VAL A 114 8.71 -7.65 0.07
CA VAL A 114 8.66 -7.38 1.50
C VAL A 114 9.60 -8.35 2.24
N ASN A 115 10.57 -7.77 2.95
CA ASN A 115 11.49 -8.51 3.80
C ASN A 115 10.99 -8.62 5.24
N GLN A 116 10.22 -7.63 5.69
CA GLN A 116 9.73 -7.55 7.06
C GLN A 116 8.36 -6.89 7.14
N TYR A 117 7.51 -7.44 8.01
CA TYR A 117 6.26 -6.86 8.45
C TYR A 117 6.36 -6.40 9.92
N ASP A 118 5.57 -5.39 10.30
CA ASP A 118 5.35 -5.05 11.71
C ASP A 118 4.36 -6.02 12.40
N ASN A 119 3.96 -5.69 13.63
CA ASN A 119 3.02 -6.52 14.39
C ASN A 119 1.56 -6.39 13.93
N ASN A 120 1.23 -5.33 13.19
CA ASN A 120 -0.10 -5.12 12.62
C ASN A 120 -0.21 -5.75 11.23
N GLY A 121 0.90 -6.25 10.66
CA GLY A 121 0.92 -6.86 9.32
C GLY A 121 1.27 -5.87 8.21
N ASN A 122 1.74 -4.66 8.53
CA ASN A 122 2.17 -3.70 7.52
C ASN A 122 3.60 -4.00 7.03
N PRO A 123 3.89 -3.83 5.73
CA PRO A 123 5.25 -4.02 5.21
C PRO A 123 6.16 -2.86 5.64
N VAL A 124 7.20 -3.14 6.42
CA VAL A 124 8.11 -2.10 6.98
C VAL A 124 9.49 -2.07 6.36
N ASN A 125 9.88 -3.12 5.64
CA ASN A 125 11.13 -3.17 4.91
C ASN A 125 10.89 -3.87 3.57
N ILE A 126 11.13 -3.13 2.49
CA ILE A 126 10.86 -3.57 1.12
C ILE A 126 12.15 -3.41 0.32
N THR A 127 12.62 -4.49 -0.32
CA THR A 127 13.70 -4.41 -1.32
C THR A 127 13.08 -4.30 -2.71
N PHE A 128 13.59 -3.38 -3.52
CA PHE A 128 13.19 -3.21 -4.91
C PHE A 128 14.41 -2.93 -5.77
N TYR A 129 14.24 -2.93 -7.08
CA TYR A 129 15.35 -2.80 -8.02
C TYR A 129 15.03 -1.77 -9.09
N GLU A 130 16.01 -0.92 -9.37
CA GLU A 130 15.91 0.12 -10.41
C GLU A 130 16.95 -0.11 -11.50
N MET A 131 16.67 0.41 -12.69
CA MET A 131 17.63 0.40 -13.79
C MET A 131 18.33 1.76 -13.86
N GLU A 132 19.62 1.78 -13.55
CA GLU A 132 20.43 2.99 -13.57
C GLU A 132 21.49 2.95 -14.66
N TYR A 133 21.76 4.13 -15.23
CA TYR A 133 22.77 4.26 -16.26
C TYR A 133 24.17 4.42 -15.65
N ASP A 134 25.04 3.44 -15.86
CA ASP A 134 26.44 3.51 -15.44
C ASP A 134 27.30 4.18 -16.52
N PHE A 135 27.69 5.42 -16.27
CA PHE A 135 28.54 6.22 -17.16
C PHE A 135 29.92 5.61 -17.44
N ASN A 136 30.42 4.69 -16.60
CA ASN A 136 31.70 4.03 -16.82
C ASN A 136 31.60 2.91 -17.85
N THR A 137 30.46 2.22 -17.90
CA THR A 137 30.21 1.08 -18.80
C THR A 137 29.34 1.44 -20.01
N ASP A 138 28.71 2.62 -20.02
CA ASP A 138 27.78 3.09 -21.06
C ASP A 138 26.60 2.11 -21.25
N ASP A 139 26.09 1.57 -20.13
CA ASP A 139 25.00 0.59 -20.10
C ASP A 139 24.08 0.83 -18.89
N TYR A 140 22.87 0.27 -18.94
CA TYR A 140 21.97 0.25 -17.78
C TYR A 140 22.23 -0.98 -16.92
N ILE A 141 22.49 -0.76 -15.64
CA ILE A 141 22.66 -1.80 -14.64
C ILE A 141 21.45 -1.82 -13.71
N GLN A 142 21.12 -3.01 -13.21
CA GLN A 142 20.13 -3.15 -12.16
C GLN A 142 20.81 -2.91 -10.81
N VAL A 143 20.28 -1.98 -10.03
CA VAL A 143 20.74 -1.65 -8.68
C VAL A 143 19.66 -2.01 -7.67
N GLU A 144 20.08 -2.37 -6.46
CA GLU A 144 19.19 -2.76 -5.36
C GLU A 144 18.96 -1.57 -4.44
N TYR A 145 17.71 -1.34 -4.07
CA TYR A 145 17.28 -0.29 -3.14
C TYR A 145 16.42 -0.87 -2.02
N THR A 146 16.36 -0.16 -0.90
CA THR A 146 15.50 -0.49 0.24
C THR A 146 14.60 0.68 0.58
N ALA A 147 13.30 0.39 0.76
CA ALA A 147 12.34 1.29 1.39
C ALA A 147 12.05 0.83 2.82
N GLU A 148 12.32 1.69 3.79
CA GLU A 148 11.92 1.54 5.18
C GLU A 148 10.64 2.35 5.41
N VAL A 149 9.55 1.69 5.81
CA VAL A 149 8.21 2.30 5.90
C VAL A 149 7.75 2.33 7.35
N SER A 150 7.19 3.45 7.78
CA SER A 150 6.52 3.57 9.08
C SER A 150 5.05 3.93 8.92
N TYR A 151 4.26 3.47 9.86
CA TYR A 151 2.82 3.64 9.89
C TYR A 151 2.42 4.34 11.18
N ASP A 152 1.38 5.17 11.13
CA ASP A 152 0.72 5.60 12.35
C ASP A 152 -0.31 4.56 12.81
N SER A 153 -1.02 4.86 13.90
CA SER A 153 -1.98 3.92 14.49
C SER A 153 -3.31 3.87 13.74
N GLU A 154 -3.56 4.77 12.79
CA GLU A 154 -4.87 4.90 12.18
C GLU A 154 -5.02 3.97 10.97
N PRO A 155 -6.26 3.60 10.62
CA PRO A 155 -6.51 2.67 9.52
C PRO A 155 -6.05 3.25 8.18
N ASN A 156 -5.65 2.37 7.26
CA ASN A 156 -5.45 2.79 5.87
C ASN A 156 -6.75 3.44 5.32
N PRO A 157 -6.74 4.75 4.99
CA PRO A 157 -7.96 5.48 4.65
C PRO A 157 -8.55 5.05 3.30
N TYR A 158 -7.79 4.32 2.49
CA TYR A 158 -8.19 3.86 1.17
C TYR A 158 -8.93 2.50 1.22
N PHE A 159 -8.83 1.75 2.33
CA PHE A 159 -9.28 0.35 2.41
C PHE A 159 -10.72 0.15 1.92
N TYR A 160 -11.72 0.81 2.54
CA TYR A 160 -13.12 0.62 2.15
C TYR A 160 -13.46 1.20 0.76
N THR A 161 -12.67 2.17 0.28
CA THR A 161 -12.81 2.65 -1.10
C THR A 161 -12.35 1.58 -2.09
N LEU A 162 -11.24 0.90 -1.80
CA LEU A 162 -10.74 -0.22 -2.59
C LEU A 162 -11.63 -1.47 -2.44
N GLU A 163 -12.25 -1.67 -1.29
CA GLU A 163 -13.27 -2.70 -1.07
C GLU A 163 -14.49 -2.44 -1.95
N ALA A 164 -15.03 -1.20 -1.93
CA ALA A 164 -16.13 -0.81 -2.82
C ALA A 164 -15.76 -0.87 -4.31
N ALA A 165 -14.47 -0.82 -4.63
CA ALA A 165 -13.96 -1.05 -5.98
C ALA A 165 -13.91 -2.54 -6.37
N GLY A 166 -14.01 -3.45 -5.40
CA GLY A 166 -13.83 -4.90 -5.56
C GLY A 166 -12.36 -5.32 -5.68
N ILE A 167 -11.42 -4.44 -5.29
CA ILE A 167 -9.98 -4.76 -5.27
C ILE A 167 -9.66 -5.69 -4.09
N ILE A 168 -10.22 -5.41 -2.92
CA ILE A 168 -9.98 -6.25 -1.72
C ILE A 168 -10.45 -7.69 -1.97
N ASP A 169 -11.62 -7.89 -2.60
CA ASP A 169 -12.10 -9.21 -3.01
C ASP A 169 -11.12 -9.96 -3.94
N VAL A 170 -10.37 -9.24 -4.78
CA VAL A 170 -9.35 -9.81 -5.67
C VAL A 170 -8.10 -10.20 -4.87
N LEU A 171 -7.70 -9.38 -3.89
CA LEU A 171 -6.58 -9.69 -2.99
C LEU A 171 -6.92 -10.86 -2.06
N ASP A 172 -8.16 -10.96 -1.59
CA ASP A 172 -8.66 -12.04 -0.73
C ASP A 172 -8.64 -13.42 -1.41
N GLN A 173 -8.66 -13.46 -2.74
CA GLN A 173 -8.51 -14.70 -3.52
C GLN A 173 -7.07 -15.22 -3.52
N VAL A 174 -6.09 -14.45 -3.03
CA VAL A 174 -4.71 -14.91 -2.87
C VAL A 174 -4.54 -15.60 -1.52
N ASP A 175 -4.68 -16.93 -1.54
CA ASP A 175 -4.20 -17.77 -0.44
C ASP A 175 -2.66 -17.73 -0.36
N LEU A 176 -2.12 -17.17 0.74
CA LEU A 176 -0.67 -17.14 1.01
C LEU A 176 -0.09 -18.53 1.32
N ASN A 177 -0.93 -19.56 1.54
CA ASN A 177 -0.48 -20.93 1.78
C ASN A 177 -0.29 -21.72 0.48
N VAL A 178 0.98 -21.97 0.18
CA VAL A 178 1.56 -22.71 -0.94
C VAL A 178 0.89 -24.08 -1.19
N THR A 179 -0.16 -24.13 -2.00
CA THR A 179 -0.44 -25.23 -2.95
C THR A 179 -1.52 -24.83 -3.96
N PHE A 180 -1.11 -24.43 -5.17
CA PHE A 180 -1.97 -24.18 -6.34
C PHE A 180 -2.86 -22.92 -6.30
N ASN A 181 -2.27 -21.72 -6.29
CA ASN A 181 -3.01 -20.53 -6.71
C ASN A 181 -2.83 -20.21 -8.20
N THR A 182 -3.95 -19.89 -8.84
CA THR A 182 -4.07 -19.43 -10.24
C THR A 182 -3.97 -17.91 -10.37
N SER A 183 -3.65 -17.21 -9.28
CA SER A 183 -3.51 -15.76 -9.24
C SER A 183 -2.25 -15.31 -9.98
N SER A 184 -2.30 -14.15 -10.63
CA SER A 184 -1.12 -13.62 -11.33
C SER A 184 -0.06 -13.17 -10.31
N PRO A 185 1.24 -13.23 -10.65
CA PRO A 185 2.32 -12.77 -9.77
C PRO A 185 2.12 -11.35 -9.24
N GLU A 186 1.53 -10.47 -10.06
CA GLU A 186 1.27 -9.07 -9.73
C GLU A 186 0.22 -8.94 -8.62
N ILE A 187 -0.83 -9.76 -8.61
CA ILE A 187 -1.85 -9.74 -7.55
C ILE A 187 -1.25 -10.27 -6.23
N ILE A 188 -0.38 -11.28 -6.30
CA ILE A 188 0.33 -11.79 -5.13
C ILE A 188 1.23 -10.70 -4.53
N GLN A 189 1.93 -9.97 -5.39
CA GLN A 189 2.80 -8.86 -4.99
C GLN A 189 2.01 -7.69 -4.40
N ALA A 190 0.94 -7.26 -5.07
CA ALA A 190 0.05 -6.21 -4.58
C ALA A 190 -0.53 -6.57 -3.19
N ARG A 191 -0.93 -7.83 -2.98
CA ARG A 191 -1.38 -8.29 -1.66
C ARG A 191 -0.26 -8.18 -0.62
N ALA A 192 0.95 -8.65 -0.96
CA ALA A 192 2.06 -8.64 -0.02
C ALA A 192 2.48 -7.22 0.40
N LEU A 193 2.32 -6.23 -0.49
CA LEU A 193 2.70 -4.83 -0.29
C LEU A 193 1.56 -3.96 0.27
N PHE A 194 0.35 -4.51 0.42
CA PHE A 194 -0.81 -3.74 0.82
C PHE A 194 -0.71 -3.26 2.28
N PRO A 195 -0.76 -1.94 2.55
CA PRO A 195 -0.71 -1.43 3.91
C PRO A 195 -2.08 -1.52 4.61
N LEU A 196 -2.09 -1.92 5.87
CA LEU A 196 -3.29 -2.02 6.72
C LEU A 196 -3.52 -0.75 7.54
N ASN A 197 -2.45 -0.03 7.89
CA ASN A 197 -2.46 1.27 8.55
C ASN A 197 -2.02 2.39 7.59
N ASN A 198 -2.27 3.64 8.00
CA ASN A 198 -1.87 4.80 7.20
C ASN A 198 -0.33 5.01 7.26
N ILE A 199 0.30 5.25 6.10
CA ILE A 199 1.75 5.45 6.01
C ILE A 199 2.08 6.83 6.58
N SER A 200 3.01 6.89 7.53
CA SER A 200 3.49 8.14 8.13
C SER A 200 4.89 8.53 7.64
N SER A 201 5.71 7.57 7.20
CA SER A 201 6.99 7.88 6.55
C SER A 201 7.48 6.77 5.64
N ILE A 202 8.30 7.15 4.66
CA ILE A 202 9.05 6.24 3.80
C ILE A 202 10.49 6.77 3.68
N THR A 203 11.47 5.91 3.91
CA THR A 203 12.90 6.24 3.77
C THR A 203 13.54 5.31 2.75
N TYR A 204 14.14 5.88 1.71
CA TYR A 204 14.81 5.16 0.65
C TYR A 204 16.32 5.18 0.82
N ARG A 205 16.94 4.01 0.67
CA ARG A 205 18.38 3.80 0.78
C ARG A 205 18.94 2.93 -0.33
N ASP A 206 20.17 3.19 -0.72
CA ASP A 206 20.97 2.29 -1.57
C ASP A 206 21.41 1.02 -0.85
N ASP A 207 22.05 0.12 -1.60
CA ASP A 207 22.58 -1.15 -1.11
C ASP A 207 23.72 -0.99 -0.08
N GLU A 208 24.37 0.18 -0.04
CA GLU A 208 25.35 0.57 0.98
C GLU A 208 24.70 1.21 2.22
N GLY A 209 23.39 1.47 2.20
CA GLY A 209 22.61 2.08 3.27
C GLY A 209 22.62 3.61 3.29
N VAL A 210 23.14 4.26 2.25
CA VAL A 210 23.13 5.71 2.07
C VAL A 210 21.70 6.19 1.88
N LEU A 211 21.36 7.30 2.54
CA LEU A 211 20.04 7.91 2.45
C LEU A 211 19.89 8.64 1.11
N LEU A 212 18.87 8.29 0.33
CA LEU A 212 18.59 8.90 -0.98
C LEU A 212 17.39 9.83 -0.93
N TYR A 213 16.34 9.40 -0.23
CA TYR A 213 15.07 10.13 -0.21
C TYR A 213 14.29 9.81 1.06
N GLU A 214 13.60 10.80 1.62
CA GLU A 214 12.75 10.65 2.80
C GLU A 214 11.41 11.35 2.59
N ILE A 215 10.33 10.66 2.88
CA ILE A 215 8.95 11.17 2.86
C ILE A 215 8.42 11.11 4.28
N ASN A 216 7.87 12.20 4.78
CA ASN A 216 7.17 12.26 6.06
C ASN A 216 5.78 12.86 5.85
N ALA A 217 4.75 12.23 6.39
CA ALA A 217 3.37 12.66 6.28
C ALA A 217 2.76 12.91 7.67
N ASP A 218 2.31 14.14 7.89
CA ASP A 218 1.66 14.60 9.13
C ASP A 218 0.16 14.83 8.87
N TYR A 219 -0.70 13.98 9.43
CA TYR A 219 -2.14 14.00 9.20
C TYR A 219 -2.95 14.69 10.31
N VAL A 220 -4.13 15.19 9.94
CA VAL A 220 -5.17 15.65 10.85
C VAL A 220 -6.41 14.79 10.64
N TYR A 221 -6.80 14.05 11.68
CA TYR A 221 -7.90 13.11 11.65
C TYR A 221 -9.23 13.72 12.11
N ASN A 222 -10.34 13.16 11.64
CA ASN A 222 -11.67 13.43 12.20
C ASN A 222 -11.94 12.61 13.47
N ASP A 223 -13.19 12.59 13.94
CA ASP A 223 -13.63 11.90 15.15
C ASP A 223 -13.81 10.38 14.99
N VAL A 224 -13.57 9.86 13.80
CA VAL A 224 -13.61 8.43 13.46
C VAL A 224 -12.32 7.97 12.79
N ASP A 225 -11.22 8.68 13.06
CA ASP A 225 -9.86 8.28 12.71
C ASP A 225 -9.58 8.22 11.19
N TYR A 226 -10.28 9.03 10.38
CA TYR A 226 -9.96 9.25 8.96
C TYR A 226 -9.27 10.60 8.73
N PRO A 227 -8.21 10.67 7.90
CA PRO A 227 -7.49 11.89 7.63
C PRO A 227 -8.40 12.87 6.88
N THR A 228 -8.49 14.11 7.36
CA THR A 228 -9.22 15.20 6.69
C THR A 228 -8.28 16.14 5.97
N SER A 229 -7.04 16.22 6.45
CA SER A 229 -5.94 16.88 5.76
C SER A 229 -4.61 16.28 6.20
N GLY A 230 -3.54 16.60 5.47
CA GLY A 230 -2.18 16.27 5.86
C GLY A 230 -1.15 17.16 5.19
N THR A 231 0.06 17.14 5.72
CA THR A 231 1.25 17.74 5.07
C THR A 231 2.25 16.64 4.77
N VAL A 232 2.63 16.49 3.51
CA VAL A 232 3.68 15.57 3.07
C VAL A 232 4.93 16.38 2.80
N THR A 233 6.03 16.07 3.49
CA THR A 233 7.34 16.65 3.27
C THR A 233 8.25 15.60 2.68
N ALA A 234 8.71 15.85 1.45
CA ALA A 234 9.58 14.95 0.71
C ALA A 234 10.96 15.59 0.55
N THR A 235 12.02 14.85 0.88
CA THR A 235 13.38 15.36 0.91
C THR A 235 14.32 14.44 0.14
N ALA A 236 14.89 14.95 -0.95
CA ALA A 236 15.92 14.27 -1.74
C ALA A 236 17.31 14.63 -1.23
N TYR A 237 18.21 13.64 -1.22
CA TYR A 237 19.60 13.76 -0.85
C TYR A 237 20.47 13.37 -2.05
N GLU A 238 21.08 14.37 -2.68
CA GLU A 238 21.89 14.15 -3.89
C GLU A 238 23.34 14.51 -3.63
N ASP A 239 24.26 13.65 -4.06
CA ASP A 239 25.69 13.96 -4.03
C ASP A 239 26.01 15.12 -4.97
N ASP A 240 26.79 16.08 -4.47
CA ASP A 240 27.33 17.16 -5.26
C ASP A 240 28.66 16.75 -5.91
N PHE A 241 29.04 17.46 -6.99
CA PHE A 241 30.30 17.21 -7.71
C PHE A 241 31.58 17.36 -6.87
N ASN A 242 31.50 17.92 -5.66
CA ASN A 242 32.61 18.10 -4.72
C ASN A 242 32.58 17.09 -3.56
N GLY A 243 31.65 16.13 -3.56
CA GLY A 243 31.48 15.12 -2.49
C GLY A 243 30.76 15.64 -1.24
N GLY A 244 30.01 16.74 -1.34
CA GLY A 244 29.00 17.15 -0.38
C GLY A 244 27.62 16.57 -0.73
N VAL A 245 26.64 16.75 0.16
CA VAL A 245 25.24 16.34 -0.09
C VAL A 245 24.38 17.59 -0.22
N ASN A 246 23.69 17.73 -1.36
CA ASN A 246 22.62 18.69 -1.55
C ASN A 246 21.31 18.11 -1.05
N THR A 247 20.46 18.98 -0.51
CA THR A 247 19.14 18.60 -0.01
C THR A 247 18.09 19.44 -0.71
N TYR A 248 17.09 18.77 -1.29
CA TYR A 248 15.94 19.40 -1.93
C TYR A 248 14.68 18.97 -1.21
N THR A 249 13.83 19.93 -0.84
CA THR A 249 12.60 19.66 -0.09
C THR A 249 11.39 20.15 -0.85
N SER A 250 10.45 19.23 -1.09
CA SER A 250 9.11 19.49 -1.60
C SER A 250 8.09 19.34 -0.48
N ILE A 251 7.05 20.18 -0.48
CA ILE A 251 6.02 20.17 0.56
C ILE A 251 4.66 20.18 -0.13
N TYR A 252 3.83 19.20 0.20
CA TYR A 252 2.49 19.06 -0.34
C TYR A 252 1.47 19.13 0.79
N SER A 253 0.35 19.79 0.56
CA SER A 253 -0.83 19.68 1.43
C SER A 253 -1.85 18.76 0.79
N ALA A 254 -2.31 17.76 1.52
CA ALA A 254 -3.40 16.87 1.12
C ALA A 254 -4.69 17.27 1.85
N THR A 255 -5.82 17.27 1.15
CA THR A 255 -7.16 17.43 1.73
C THR A 255 -8.05 16.30 1.25
N TYR A 256 -8.78 15.68 2.17
CA TYR A 256 -9.61 14.51 1.90
C TYR A 256 -11.08 14.85 2.14
N THR A 257 -11.95 14.42 1.24
CA THR A 257 -13.40 14.40 1.48
C THR A 257 -13.92 12.99 1.37
N TYR A 258 -14.94 12.70 2.17
CA TYR A 258 -15.60 11.40 2.23
C TYR A 258 -17.06 11.56 1.91
N ARG A 259 -17.66 10.50 1.38
CA ARG A 259 -19.09 10.43 1.16
C ARG A 259 -19.85 10.52 2.49
N ASP A 260 -20.95 11.27 2.47
CA ASP A 260 -21.92 11.37 3.56
C ASP A 260 -22.64 10.03 3.85
#